data_AF-A0A6P5RYY5-F1
#
_entry.id   AF-A0A6P5RYY5-F1
#
_cell.length_a   1.000
_cell.length_b   1.000
_cell.length_c   1.000
_cell.angle_alpha   90.00
_cell.angle_beta   90.00
_cell.angle_gamma   90.00
#
_symmetry.space_group_name_H-M   'P 1'
#
loop_
_entity.id
_entity.type
_entity.pdbx_description
1 polymer ?
#
loop_
_entity_poly.entity_id
_entity_poly.type
_entity_poly.pdbx_seq_one_letter_code
_entity_poly.pdbx_strand_id
1 'polypeptide(L)'
;MSTEKAKECRVLIDSLLDLAQEGKLKYEADAAAVAITTTDLVSKSVAIQSLVGGTDIRIGGMAKGSGMIHPNMATMLGVITTDAMVSSDVWRKMVQVAVNRSFNQITVDGDTSTNDTVIALASGLSRSTKISSYNSNEAVQLQAGLDVVSSTSFKFYIPLLSKNLLQ
;
A
#
# COMPACT_ATOMS: atom_id res chain seq x y z
N MET A 1 -16.02 -24.16 -10.34
CA MET A 1 -14.96 -23.19 -9.98
C MET A 1 -14.15 -23.83 -8.86
N SER A 2 -12.94 -24.29 -9.16
CA SER A 2 -12.22 -25.29 -8.33
C SER A 2 -11.77 -24.73 -6.98
N THR A 3 -11.84 -25.57 -5.95
CA THR A 3 -11.50 -25.34 -4.54
C THR A 3 -10.04 -24.92 -4.30
N GLU A 4 -9.21 -24.91 -5.34
CA GLU A 4 -7.77 -24.62 -5.31
C GLU A 4 -7.48 -23.12 -5.45
N LYS A 5 -8.19 -22.42 -6.35
CA LYS A 5 -8.12 -20.94 -6.44
C LYS A 5 -8.65 -20.26 -5.18
N ALA A 6 -9.62 -20.89 -4.52
CA ALA A 6 -10.14 -20.42 -3.24
C ALA A 6 -9.13 -20.60 -2.08
N LYS A 7 -8.22 -21.59 -2.16
CA LYS A 7 -7.13 -21.77 -1.18
C LYS A 7 -6.02 -20.74 -1.39
N GLU A 8 -5.65 -20.43 -2.63
CA GLU A 8 -4.66 -19.40 -2.95
C GLU A 8 -5.09 -17.99 -2.54
N CYS A 9 -6.37 -17.62 -2.78
CA CYS A 9 -6.93 -16.37 -2.26
C CYS A 9 -6.96 -16.33 -0.72
N ARG A 10 -7.14 -17.47 -0.05
CA ARG A 10 -7.13 -17.55 1.41
C ARG A 10 -5.73 -17.34 1.96
N VAL A 11 -4.70 -17.91 1.33
CA VAL A 11 -3.29 -17.65 1.66
C VAL A 11 -2.94 -16.17 1.48
N LEU A 12 -3.40 -15.51 0.41
CA LEU A 12 -3.19 -14.06 0.22
C LEU A 12 -3.88 -13.22 1.29
N ILE A 13 -5.12 -13.54 1.64
CA ILE A 13 -5.88 -12.83 2.68
C ILE A 13 -5.27 -13.07 4.06
N ASP A 14 -4.90 -14.32 4.35
CA ASP A 14 -4.30 -14.73 5.63
C ASP A 14 -2.89 -14.12 5.76
N SER A 15 -2.04 -14.13 4.74
CA SER A 15 -0.74 -13.44 4.75
C SER A 15 -0.88 -11.90 4.87
N LEU A 16 -1.93 -11.29 4.29
CA LEU A 16 -2.21 -9.86 4.45
C LEU A 16 -2.74 -9.50 5.85
N LEU A 17 -3.44 -10.42 6.50
CA LEU A 17 -3.91 -10.30 7.89
C LEU A 17 -2.78 -10.59 8.89
N ASP A 18 -1.91 -11.53 8.57
CA ASP A 18 -0.73 -11.89 9.35
C ASP A 18 0.31 -10.77 9.31
N LEU A 19 0.36 -9.96 8.23
CA LEU A 19 1.11 -8.70 8.20
C LEU A 19 0.69 -7.69 9.28
N ALA A 20 -0.51 -7.83 9.83
CA ALA A 20 -1.03 -6.99 10.90
C ALA A 20 -0.92 -7.64 12.30
N GLN A 21 -0.44 -8.89 12.41
CA GLN A 21 -0.24 -9.61 13.67
C GLN A 21 1.25 -9.80 14.00
N GLU A 22 1.60 -9.77 15.30
CA GLU A 22 2.97 -9.62 15.78
C GLU A 22 3.96 -10.72 15.31
N GLY A 23 5.18 -10.29 14.96
CA GLY A 23 6.41 -11.01 15.33
C GLY A 23 7.06 -11.97 14.33
N LYS A 24 6.46 -12.27 13.17
CA LYS A 24 7.09 -13.13 12.12
C LYS A 24 7.10 -12.52 10.70
N LEU A 25 7.15 -11.20 10.65
CA LEU A 25 6.54 -10.39 9.58
C LEU A 25 7.34 -10.16 8.30
N LYS A 26 8.66 -10.36 8.28
CA LYS A 26 9.46 -9.90 7.13
C LYS A 26 9.39 -10.84 5.92
N TYR A 27 9.49 -12.14 6.14
CA TYR A 27 9.61 -13.13 5.06
C TYR A 27 8.32 -13.28 4.24
N GLU A 28 7.17 -13.18 4.90
CA GLU A 28 5.86 -13.34 4.25
C GLU A 28 5.43 -12.08 3.49
N ALA A 29 5.80 -10.88 3.98
CA ALA A 29 5.63 -9.62 3.26
C ALA A 29 6.37 -9.64 1.91
N ASP A 30 7.63 -10.10 1.96
CA ASP A 30 8.50 -10.16 0.78
C ASP A 30 7.99 -11.22 -0.21
N ALA A 31 7.51 -12.37 0.27
CA ALA A 31 6.89 -13.39 -0.55
C ALA A 31 5.61 -12.87 -1.26
N ALA A 32 4.74 -12.14 -0.54
CA ALA A 32 3.56 -11.54 -1.14
C ALA A 32 3.90 -10.47 -2.18
N ALA A 33 4.90 -9.61 -1.89
CA ALA A 33 5.38 -8.60 -2.82
C ALA A 33 5.99 -9.22 -4.09
N VAL A 34 6.71 -10.34 -3.98
CA VAL A 34 7.20 -11.12 -5.12
C VAL A 34 6.06 -11.75 -5.90
N ALA A 35 5.07 -12.35 -5.21
CA ALA A 35 3.97 -13.06 -5.87
C ALA A 35 3.09 -12.15 -6.74
N ILE A 36 2.97 -10.86 -6.42
CA ILE A 36 2.21 -9.90 -7.24
C ILE A 36 3.01 -9.32 -8.41
N THR A 37 4.33 -9.59 -8.50
CA THR A 37 5.15 -9.09 -9.60
C THR A 37 4.79 -9.73 -10.93
N THR A 38 4.99 -8.98 -12.02
CA THR A 38 4.80 -9.47 -13.39
C THR A 38 6.04 -9.17 -14.22
N THR A 39 6.05 -8.06 -14.95
CA THR A 39 7.22 -7.56 -15.69
C THR A 39 8.13 -6.68 -14.82
N ASP A 40 7.89 -6.66 -13.52
CA ASP A 40 8.68 -5.91 -12.56
C ASP A 40 10.11 -6.45 -12.49
N LEU A 41 11.11 -5.57 -12.51
CA LEU A 41 12.52 -5.97 -12.34
C LEU A 41 12.88 -6.29 -10.88
N VAL A 42 12.11 -5.75 -9.94
CA VAL A 42 12.28 -5.90 -8.49
C VAL A 42 10.93 -5.88 -7.79
N SER A 43 10.80 -6.67 -6.72
CA SER A 43 9.67 -6.55 -5.78
C SER A 43 9.73 -5.24 -5.01
N LYS A 44 8.57 -4.69 -4.65
CA LYS A 44 8.43 -3.38 -4.00
C LYS A 44 7.62 -3.52 -2.73
N SER A 45 8.27 -3.38 -1.58
CA SER A 45 7.63 -3.40 -0.25
C SER A 45 8.23 -2.31 0.64
N VAL A 46 7.44 -1.80 1.57
CA VAL A 46 7.87 -0.84 2.60
C VAL A 46 7.03 -1.07 3.86
N ALA A 47 7.65 -0.94 5.03
CA ALA A 47 6.94 -0.93 6.30
C ALA A 47 7.59 0.07 7.24
N ILE A 48 6.76 0.76 8.02
CA ILE A 48 7.20 1.71 9.05
C ILE A 48 6.43 1.48 10.34
N GLN A 49 6.98 2.02 11.43
CA GLN A 49 6.32 2.18 12.70
C GLN A 49 6.25 3.68 13.02
N SER A 50 5.09 4.14 13.49
CA SER A 50 4.85 5.55 13.80
C SER A 50 4.07 5.68 15.10
N LEU A 51 4.40 6.70 15.90
CA LEU A 51 3.70 6.99 17.14
C LEU A 51 2.43 7.81 16.83
N VAL A 52 1.26 7.23 17.09
CA VAL A 52 -0.05 7.86 16.86
C VAL A 52 -0.82 7.88 18.18
N GLY A 53 -1.13 9.07 18.68
CA GLY A 53 -1.82 9.22 19.98
C GLY A 53 -1.08 8.53 21.13
N GLY A 54 0.25 8.44 21.07
CA GLY A 54 1.08 7.76 22.06
C GLY A 54 1.12 6.23 21.95
N THR A 55 0.51 5.64 20.91
CA THR A 55 0.56 4.21 20.61
C THR A 55 1.40 3.95 19.36
N ASP A 56 2.22 2.92 19.39
CA ASP A 56 2.96 2.49 18.20
C ASP A 56 2.04 1.81 17.19
N ILE A 57 1.96 2.40 16.00
CA ILE A 57 1.19 1.91 14.86
C ILE A 57 2.13 1.43 13.78
N ARG A 58 1.81 0.28 13.17
CA ARG A 58 2.51 -0.23 11.99
C ARG A 58 1.72 0.10 10.73
N ILE A 59 2.46 0.48 9.69
CA ILE A 59 1.91 0.73 8.36
C ILE A 59 2.82 0.04 7.35
N GLY A 60 2.23 -0.85 6.54
CA GLY A 60 2.89 -1.59 5.49
C GLY A 60 2.33 -1.24 4.13
N GLY A 61 3.13 -1.39 3.09
CA GLY A 61 2.72 -1.23 1.71
C GLY A 61 3.54 -2.12 0.77
N MET A 62 2.89 -2.61 -0.28
CA MET A 62 3.55 -3.25 -1.42
C MET A 62 2.88 -2.79 -2.72
N ALA A 63 3.62 -2.84 -3.82
CA ALA A 63 3.08 -2.48 -5.12
C ALA A 63 3.72 -3.28 -6.25
N LYS A 64 2.98 -3.44 -7.35
CA LYS A 64 3.50 -3.94 -8.63
C LYS A 64 3.18 -2.99 -9.77
N GLY A 65 4.01 -3.04 -10.81
CA GLY A 65 3.99 -2.18 -11.98
C GLY A 65 5.41 -1.81 -12.42
N SER A 66 5.67 -1.82 -13.72
CA SER A 66 6.97 -1.41 -14.30
C SER A 66 6.91 -0.77 -15.69
N GLY A 67 5.71 -0.56 -16.24
CA GLY A 67 5.46 0.11 -17.53
C GLY A 67 3.97 0.43 -17.74
N MET A 68 3.67 1.21 -18.78
CA MET A 68 2.38 1.82 -19.16
C MET A 68 1.80 2.84 -18.14
N ILE A 69 2.59 3.45 -17.25
CA ILE A 69 2.01 4.25 -16.15
C ILE A 69 1.67 5.68 -16.66
N HIS A 70 0.48 6.23 -16.38
CA HIS A 70 0.06 7.62 -16.68
C HIS A 70 -0.93 8.08 -15.58
N PRO A 71 -1.35 9.36 -15.43
CA PRO A 71 -2.50 9.68 -14.59
C PRO A 71 -3.74 9.08 -15.25
N ASN A 72 -4.42 8.16 -14.55
CA ASN A 72 -5.36 7.13 -15.04
C ASN A 72 -4.72 5.80 -15.55
N MET A 73 -3.44 5.59 -15.26
CA MET A 73 -2.65 4.39 -14.89
C MET A 73 -2.69 3.06 -15.68
N ALA A 74 -1.52 2.49 -16.03
CA ALA A 74 -1.35 1.04 -16.23
C ALA A 74 -1.35 0.16 -15.01
N THR A 75 -1.89 -1.06 -15.20
CA THR A 75 -2.18 -2.12 -14.21
C THR A 75 -1.21 -2.12 -13.03
N MET A 76 -1.47 -1.17 -12.13
CA MET A 76 -0.77 -0.97 -10.88
C MET A 76 -1.66 -1.57 -9.79
N LEU A 77 -1.09 -2.52 -9.06
CA LEU A 77 -1.74 -3.08 -7.87
C LEU A 77 -0.93 -2.64 -6.67
N GLY A 78 -1.56 -1.83 -5.82
CA GLY A 78 -1.03 -1.42 -4.52
C GLY A 78 -1.82 -2.07 -3.40
N VAL A 79 -1.12 -2.53 -2.36
CA VAL A 79 -1.75 -2.99 -1.12
C VAL A 79 -1.14 -2.23 0.04
N ILE A 80 -1.98 -1.70 0.92
CA ILE A 80 -1.60 -0.97 2.13
C ILE A 80 -2.25 -1.65 3.32
N THR A 81 -1.50 -1.86 4.40
CA THR A 81 -2.01 -2.43 5.65
C THR A 81 -1.63 -1.55 6.82
N THR A 82 -2.49 -1.52 7.85
CA THR A 82 -2.17 -0.91 9.14
C THR A 82 -2.88 -1.63 10.27
N ASP A 83 -2.29 -1.60 11.46
CA ASP A 83 -2.93 -2.06 12.69
C ASP A 83 -3.66 -0.94 13.46
N ALA A 84 -3.73 0.28 12.91
CA ALA A 84 -4.45 1.40 13.51
C ALA A 84 -5.96 1.13 13.66
N MET A 85 -6.54 1.58 14.77
CA MET A 85 -7.99 1.61 14.94
C MET A 85 -8.56 2.88 14.31
N VAL A 86 -9.12 2.78 13.10
CA VAL A 86 -9.67 3.91 12.34
C VAL A 86 -11.03 3.57 11.77
N SER A 87 -11.93 4.54 11.73
CA SER A 87 -13.24 4.41 11.08
C SER A 87 -13.10 4.28 9.56
N SER A 88 -14.00 3.53 8.92
CA SER A 88 -13.89 3.20 7.49
C SER A 88 -14.00 4.42 6.57
N ASP A 89 -14.80 5.42 6.95
CA ASP A 89 -14.96 6.69 6.25
C ASP A 89 -13.71 7.56 6.34
N VAL A 90 -13.12 7.70 7.53
CA VAL A 90 -11.85 8.41 7.72
C VAL A 90 -10.73 7.70 6.97
N TRP A 91 -10.63 6.37 7.10
CA TRP A 91 -9.60 5.59 6.43
C TRP A 91 -9.67 5.71 4.90
N ARG A 92 -10.88 5.58 4.34
CA ARG A 92 -11.10 5.78 2.90
C ARG A 92 -10.63 7.15 2.44
N LYS A 93 -10.95 8.21 3.19
CA LYS A 93 -10.51 9.57 2.87
C LYS A 93 -8.98 9.72 2.94
N MET A 94 -8.35 9.16 3.96
CA MET A 94 -6.89 9.20 4.11
C MET A 94 -6.16 8.50 2.96
N VAL A 95 -6.65 7.31 2.58
CA VAL A 95 -6.12 6.54 1.45
C VAL A 95 -6.28 7.30 0.14
N GLN A 96 -7.44 7.91 -0.11
CA GLN A 96 -7.65 8.75 -1.31
C GLN A 96 -6.64 9.90 -1.38
N VAL A 97 -6.39 10.59 -0.26
CA VAL A 97 -5.40 11.67 -0.20
C VAL A 97 -3.99 11.15 -0.48
N ALA A 98 -3.59 10.04 0.16
CA ALA A 98 -2.27 9.46 -0.03
C ALA A 98 -2.05 9.00 -1.48
N VAL A 99 -3.02 8.30 -2.06
CA VAL A 99 -2.98 7.83 -3.46
C VAL A 99 -2.88 8.99 -4.44
N ASN A 100 -3.65 10.08 -4.22
CA ASN A 100 -3.57 11.27 -5.05
C ASN A 100 -2.19 11.96 -5.01
N ARG A 101 -1.52 11.89 -3.86
CA ARG A 101 -0.19 12.47 -3.63
C ARG A 101 0.97 11.57 -4.05
N SER A 102 0.72 10.30 -4.37
CA SER A 102 1.76 9.34 -4.74
C SER A 102 1.48 8.66 -6.07
N PHE A 103 0.65 7.61 -6.09
CA PHE A 103 0.44 6.74 -7.25
C PHE A 103 -0.10 7.54 -8.45
N ASN A 104 -1.04 8.46 -8.20
CA ASN A 104 -1.61 9.31 -9.26
C ASN A 104 -0.66 10.42 -9.74
N GLN A 105 0.52 10.58 -9.11
CA GLN A 105 1.57 11.48 -9.59
C GLN A 105 2.55 10.76 -10.54
N ILE A 106 2.41 9.46 -10.79
CA ILE A 106 3.32 8.69 -11.64
C ILE A 106 2.82 8.71 -13.10
N THR A 107 3.72 9.08 -14.01
CA THR A 107 3.55 8.86 -15.45
C THR A 107 4.86 8.36 -16.04
N VAL A 108 4.88 7.14 -16.56
CA VAL A 108 6.02 6.48 -17.21
C VAL A 108 5.89 6.46 -18.75
N ASP A 109 4.68 6.40 -19.32
CA ASP A 109 4.50 6.11 -20.76
C ASP A 109 3.44 6.96 -21.46
N GLY A 110 2.56 7.66 -20.72
CA GLY A 110 1.49 8.47 -21.34
C GLY A 110 0.15 7.75 -21.53
N ASP A 111 0.11 6.43 -21.34
CA ASP A 111 -1.08 5.61 -21.51
C ASP A 111 -1.82 5.31 -20.18
N THR A 112 -3.13 5.52 -20.19
CA THR A 112 -4.07 5.20 -19.12
C THR A 112 -4.56 3.76 -19.29
N SER A 113 -4.58 2.94 -18.25
CA SER A 113 -5.17 1.60 -18.27
C SER A 113 -6.43 1.48 -17.42
N THR A 114 -6.97 0.28 -17.47
CA THR A 114 -8.35 -0.04 -17.13
C THR A 114 -8.49 -0.76 -15.79
N ASN A 115 -7.38 -1.05 -15.08
CA ASN A 115 -7.36 -2.05 -14.01
C ASN A 115 -6.60 -1.68 -12.74
N ASP A 116 -6.28 -0.41 -12.52
CA ASP A 116 -5.50 -0.03 -11.33
C ASP A 116 -6.30 -0.11 -10.07
N THR A 117 -5.65 -0.65 -9.05
CA THR A 117 -6.32 -0.96 -7.80
C THR A 117 -5.37 -0.69 -6.64
N VAL A 118 -5.85 0.09 -5.67
CA VAL A 118 -5.22 0.17 -4.35
C VAL A 118 -6.18 -0.43 -3.34
N ILE A 119 -5.73 -1.48 -2.65
CA ILE A 119 -6.44 -2.12 -1.55
C ILE A 119 -5.82 -1.61 -0.25
N ALA A 120 -6.62 -1.07 0.66
CA ALA A 120 -6.14 -0.56 1.93
C ALA A 120 -6.90 -1.18 3.11
N LEU A 121 -6.20 -1.89 3.99
CA LEU A 121 -6.76 -2.64 5.12
C LEU A 121 -6.29 -2.06 6.45
N ALA A 122 -7.22 -1.90 7.40
CA ALA A 122 -6.91 -1.46 8.75
C ALA A 122 -7.49 -2.49 9.75
N SER A 123 -6.63 -3.17 10.51
CA SER A 123 -7.03 -4.28 11.37
C SER A 123 -7.50 -3.85 12.76
N GLY A 124 -7.09 -2.67 13.25
CA GLY A 124 -7.38 -2.19 14.60
C GLY A 124 -6.66 -2.94 15.72
N LEU A 125 -5.67 -3.78 15.40
CA LEU A 125 -4.98 -4.65 16.37
C LEU A 125 -4.02 -3.92 17.32
N SER A 126 -3.59 -2.70 17.00
CA SER A 126 -2.72 -1.86 17.84
C SER A 126 -3.37 -1.42 19.16
N ARG A 127 -4.70 -1.55 19.27
CA ARG A 127 -5.52 -1.06 20.41
C ARG A 127 -5.36 0.46 20.66
N SER A 128 -4.95 1.22 19.65
CA SER A 128 -4.93 2.68 19.71
C SER A 128 -6.33 3.24 19.92
N THR A 129 -6.41 4.49 20.39
CA THR A 129 -7.67 5.23 20.40
C THR A 129 -8.27 5.25 18.99
N LYS A 130 -9.58 4.99 18.89
CA LYS A 130 -10.28 4.97 17.60
C LYS A 130 -10.27 6.34 16.94
N ILE A 131 -9.71 6.42 15.73
CA ILE A 131 -9.72 7.62 14.90
C ILE A 131 -11.06 7.70 14.14
N SER A 132 -11.95 8.55 14.61
CA SER A 132 -13.29 8.78 14.03
C SER A 132 -13.45 10.14 13.34
N SER A 133 -12.44 11.01 13.42
CA SER A 133 -12.44 12.32 12.78
C SER A 133 -11.16 12.53 11.99
N TYR A 134 -11.28 12.98 10.74
CA TYR A 134 -10.15 13.30 9.88
C TYR A 134 -9.31 14.49 10.39
N ASN A 135 -9.88 15.32 11.25
CA ASN A 135 -9.23 16.53 11.75
C ASN A 135 -8.57 16.35 13.13
N SER A 136 -8.48 15.12 13.64
CA SER A 136 -7.82 14.85 14.93
C SER A 136 -6.30 14.82 14.77
N ASN A 137 -5.57 15.02 15.87
CA ASN A 137 -4.10 14.96 15.85
C ASN A 137 -3.60 13.56 15.46
N GLU A 138 -4.30 12.52 15.92
CA GLU A 138 -4.01 11.12 15.58
C GLU A 138 -4.22 10.86 14.09
N ALA A 139 -5.26 11.43 13.48
CA ALA A 139 -5.49 11.32 12.04
C ALA A 139 -4.35 11.96 11.24
N VAL A 140 -3.85 13.13 11.68
CA VAL A 140 -2.70 13.80 11.06
C VAL A 140 -1.43 12.94 11.17
N GLN A 141 -1.17 12.37 12.35
CA GLN A 141 -0.01 11.50 12.59
C GLN A 141 -0.07 10.23 11.72
N LEU A 142 -1.24 9.58 11.68
CA LEU A 142 -1.45 8.39 10.85
C LEU A 142 -1.36 8.73 9.35
N GLN A 143 -1.86 9.89 8.91
CA GLN A 143 -1.73 10.35 7.52
C GLN A 143 -0.26 10.54 7.15
N ALA A 144 0.57 11.12 8.03
CA ALA A 144 1.99 11.30 7.76
C ALA A 144 2.70 9.96 7.54
N GLY A 145 2.39 8.95 8.35
CA GLY A 145 2.93 7.60 8.14
C GLY A 145 2.45 6.95 6.85
N LEU A 146 1.16 7.10 6.52
CA LEU A 146 0.58 6.63 5.27
C LEU A 146 1.22 7.29 4.04
N ASP A 147 1.48 8.60 4.11
CA ASP A 147 2.14 9.37 3.05
C ASP A 147 3.59 8.88 2.85
N VAL A 148 4.32 8.52 3.92
CA VAL A 148 5.67 7.92 3.81
C VAL A 148 5.62 6.57 3.10
N VAL A 149 4.69 5.68 3.48
CA VAL A 149 4.53 4.37 2.82
C VAL A 149 4.17 4.56 1.35
N SER A 150 3.18 5.41 1.07
CA SER A 150 2.66 5.61 -0.29
C SER A 150 3.66 6.31 -1.21
N SER A 151 4.45 7.26 -0.69
CA SER A 151 5.51 7.95 -1.45
C SER A 151 6.78 7.12 -1.60
N THR A 152 7.07 6.20 -0.68
CA THR A 152 8.18 5.25 -0.87
C THR A 152 7.87 4.29 -2.01
N SER A 153 6.61 3.89 -2.17
CA SER A 153 6.16 3.14 -3.36
C SER A 153 6.44 3.89 -4.67
N PHE A 154 6.32 5.23 -4.68
CA PHE A 154 6.69 6.08 -5.83
C PHE A 154 8.19 6.03 -6.15
N LYS A 155 9.07 6.01 -5.14
CA LYS A 155 10.53 5.99 -5.35
C LYS A 155 11.02 4.76 -6.12
N PHE A 156 10.31 3.63 -6.05
CA PHE A 156 10.65 2.45 -6.86
C PHE A 156 10.45 2.67 -8.37
N TYR A 157 9.68 3.69 -8.77
CA TYR A 157 9.44 4.03 -10.17
C TYR A 157 10.41 5.09 -10.71
N ILE A 158 11.10 5.86 -9.85
CA ILE A 158 12.04 6.91 -10.28
C ILE A 158 13.17 6.37 -11.18
N PRO A 159 13.82 5.23 -10.90
CA PRO A 159 14.85 4.68 -11.78
C PRO A 159 14.32 4.23 -13.15
N LEU A 160 13.01 3.96 -13.27
CA LEU A 160 12.36 3.64 -14.55
C LEU A 160 12.09 4.92 -15.35
N LEU A 161 11.65 6.00 -14.69
CA LEU A 161 11.44 7.31 -15.32
C LEU A 161 12.71 7.90 -15.92
N SER A 162 13.86 7.75 -15.24
CA SER A 162 15.13 8.28 -15.77
C SER A 162 15.64 7.54 -17.01
N LYS A 163 15.15 6.33 -17.28
CA LYS A 163 15.53 5.54 -18.46
C LYS A 163 14.67 5.87 -19.68
N ASN A 164 13.40 6.26 -19.50
CA ASN A 164 12.51 6.68 -20.58
C ASN A 164 12.67 8.14 -21.00
N LEU A 165 13.27 9.01 -20.17
CA LEU A 165 13.58 10.41 -20.52
C LEU A 165 14.84 10.58 -21.40
N LEU A 166 15.51 9.48 -21.77
CA LEU A 166 16.72 9.46 -22.61
C LEU A 166 16.50 8.80 -23.97
N GLN A 167 15.25 8.65 -24.42
CA GLN A 167 14.91 8.25 -25.79
C GLN A 167 14.18 9.37 -26.53
#